data_AF-A0A8J4BC34-F1
#
_entry.id   AF-A0A8J4BC34-F1
#
_cell.length_a   1.000
_cell.length_b   1.000
_cell.length_c   1.000
_cell.angle_alpha   90.00
_cell.angle_beta   90.00
_cell.angle_gamma   90.00
#
_symmetry.space_group_name_H-M   'P 1'
#
loop_
_entity.id
_entity.type
_entity.pdbx_description
1 polymer ?
#
loop_
_entity_poly.entity_id
_entity_poly.type
_entity_poly.pdbx_seq_one_letter_code
_entity_poly.pdbx_strand_id
1 'polypeptide(L)'
;MLEEWYGPHDVDLFASHLNAHLLCFFSRFYCPGSSGVDALLQLWQGLNAYGCPPTDPQILLAVVQVCEERASVTLIVPYWPAQPWWQQLMEMAVDLVFFPSSTALFMSVQPGLRAEFNLPWCPANYRQG
;
A
#
# COMPACT_ATOMS: atom_id res chain seq x y z
N MET A 1 -3.13 13.71 9.83
CA MET A 1 -2.23 12.81 10.60
C MET A 1 -1.05 12.33 9.76
N LEU A 2 -1.18 11.40 8.79
CA LEU A 2 -0.02 10.98 7.98
C LEU A 2 0.62 12.15 7.21
N GLU A 3 -0.19 13.01 6.59
CA GLU A 3 0.30 14.23 5.93
C GLU A 3 0.99 15.22 6.88
N GLU A 4 0.64 15.20 8.17
CA GLU A 4 1.24 16.10 9.16
C GLU A 4 2.60 15.57 9.64
N TRP A 5 2.78 14.25 9.67
CA TRP A 5 4.00 13.61 10.18
C TRP A 5 5.02 13.33 9.10
N TYR A 6 4.56 12.86 7.93
CA TYR A 6 5.42 12.38 6.85
C TYR A 6 5.13 13.07 5.51
N GLY A 7 4.13 13.95 5.45
CA GLY A 7 3.80 14.71 4.24
C GLY A 7 4.59 16.02 4.09
N PRO A 8 4.27 16.83 3.05
CA PRO A 8 3.28 16.52 2.02
C PRO A 8 3.76 15.39 1.11
N HIS A 9 2.89 14.43 0.82
CA HIS A 9 3.22 13.39 -0.17
C HIS A 9 3.00 13.91 -1.60
N ASP A 10 3.85 13.47 -2.52
CA ASP A 10 3.81 13.86 -3.93
C ASP A 10 2.88 12.95 -4.74
N VAL A 11 2.79 11.67 -4.37
CA VAL A 11 2.08 10.64 -5.15
C VAL A 11 1.53 9.52 -4.26
N ASP A 12 0.33 9.04 -4.60
CA ASP A 12 -0.24 7.78 -4.11
C ASP A 12 0.11 6.62 -5.06
N LEU A 13 0.95 5.69 -4.62
CA LEU A 13 1.50 4.63 -5.47
C LEU A 13 0.47 3.53 -5.79
N PHE A 14 -0.46 3.21 -4.88
CA PHE A 14 -1.29 2.00 -5.00
C PHE A 14 -2.78 2.34 -4.96
N ALA A 15 -3.22 3.14 -5.92
CA ALA A 15 -4.56 3.68 -5.94
C ALA A 15 -5.34 3.43 -7.23
N SER A 16 -6.58 3.90 -7.22
CA SER A 16 -7.49 3.97 -8.35
C SER A 16 -8.29 5.27 -8.24
N HIS A 17 -9.00 5.62 -9.30
CA HIS A 17 -9.92 6.77 -9.29
C HIS A 17 -10.99 6.73 -8.17
N LEU A 18 -11.23 5.58 -7.52
CA LEU A 18 -12.22 5.44 -6.45
C LEU A 18 -11.65 5.64 -5.05
N ASN A 19 -10.34 5.48 -4.86
CA ASN A 19 -9.71 5.43 -3.53
C ASN A 19 -8.39 6.22 -3.44
N ALA A 20 -8.02 6.97 -4.47
CA ALA A 20 -6.83 7.81 -4.43
C ALA A 20 -6.93 8.83 -3.29
N HIS A 21 -5.91 8.87 -2.44
CA HIS A 21 -5.80 9.87 -1.37
C HIS A 21 -5.17 11.17 -1.86
N LEU A 22 -4.49 11.13 -3.00
CA LEU A 22 -3.81 12.25 -3.64
C LEU A 22 -4.34 12.50 -5.04
N LEU A 23 -4.19 13.75 -5.52
CA LEU A 23 -4.50 14.11 -6.90
C LEU A 23 -3.57 13.43 -7.90
N CYS A 24 -2.29 13.27 -7.54
CA CYS A 24 -1.33 12.50 -8.31
C CYS A 24 -1.31 11.07 -7.77
N PHE A 25 -1.64 10.10 -8.61
CA PHE A 25 -1.63 8.70 -8.20
C PHE A 25 -1.32 7.75 -9.35
N PHE A 26 -0.78 6.59 -9.01
CA PHE A 26 -0.57 5.48 -9.92
C PHE A 26 -1.62 4.40 -9.70
N SER A 27 -2.04 3.77 -10.80
CA SER A 27 -3.04 2.71 -10.76
C SER A 27 -2.57 1.46 -11.48
N ARG A 28 -2.94 0.29 -10.96
CA ARG A 28 -2.53 -1.01 -11.55
C ARG A 28 -2.85 -1.13 -13.04
N PHE A 29 -4.00 -0.60 -13.44
CA PHE A 29 -4.42 -0.48 -14.83
C PHE A 29 -4.77 0.97 -15.10
N TYR A 30 -4.70 1.39 -16.37
CA TYR A 30 -5.14 2.72 -16.77
C TYR A 30 -6.55 3.01 -16.26
N CYS A 31 -6.73 4.16 -15.59
CA CYS A 31 -8.03 4.67 -15.21
C CYS A 31 -8.08 6.19 -15.34
N PRO A 32 -9.28 6.80 -15.40
CA PRO A 32 -9.38 8.25 -15.44
C PRO A 32 -8.64 8.91 -14.28
N GLY A 33 -7.84 9.92 -14.58
CA GLY A 33 -7.08 10.69 -13.58
C GLY A 33 -5.80 10.03 -13.09
N SER A 34 -5.45 8.80 -13.49
CA SER A 34 -4.17 8.20 -13.11
C SER A 34 -3.01 8.95 -13.76
N SER A 35 -2.02 9.36 -12.96
CA SER A 35 -0.76 9.97 -13.44
C SER A 35 0.19 8.95 -14.06
N GLY A 36 -0.04 7.66 -13.82
CA GLY A 36 0.78 6.56 -14.32
C GLY A 36 0.11 5.22 -14.10
N VAL A 37 0.54 4.24 -14.89
CA VAL A 37 0.07 2.85 -14.78
C VAL A 37 1.16 2.01 -14.16
N ASP A 38 0.78 1.17 -13.21
CA ASP A 38 1.65 0.28 -12.45
C ASP A 38 2.78 1.03 -11.75
N ALA A 39 2.61 1.31 -10.45
CA ALA A 39 3.62 2.03 -9.68
C ALA A 39 4.99 1.34 -9.68
N LEU A 40 5.04 0.02 -9.81
CA LEU A 40 6.31 -0.73 -9.79
C LEU A 40 7.14 -0.54 -11.06
N LEU A 41 6.57 0.12 -12.08
CA LEU A 41 7.25 0.52 -13.31
C LEU A 41 7.60 2.02 -13.34
N GLN A 42 7.23 2.77 -12.30
CA GLN A 42 7.47 4.20 -12.20
C GLN A 42 8.73 4.48 -11.37
N LEU A 43 9.41 5.58 -11.66
CA LEU A 43 10.54 6.05 -10.86
C LEU A 43 10.02 6.72 -9.58
N TRP A 44 10.49 6.27 -8.42
CA TRP A 44 10.12 6.83 -7.11
C TRP A 44 11.21 7.73 -6.54
N GLN A 45 12.44 7.64 -7.08
CA GLN A 45 13.55 8.48 -6.64
C GLN A 45 13.23 9.98 -6.72
N GLY A 46 13.46 10.69 -5.62
CA GLY A 46 13.23 12.13 -5.51
C GLY A 46 11.78 12.51 -5.18
N LEU A 47 10.88 11.54 -5.02
CA LEU A 47 9.52 11.75 -4.53
C LEU A 47 9.43 11.42 -3.04
N ASN A 48 8.52 12.09 -2.35
CA ASN A 48 7.97 11.66 -1.06
C ASN A 48 6.65 10.93 -1.31
N ALA A 49 6.70 9.61 -1.45
CA ALA A 49 5.54 8.82 -1.89
C ALA A 49 4.75 8.22 -0.73
N TYR A 50 3.44 8.07 -0.93
CA TYR A 50 2.57 7.29 -0.07
C TYR A 50 2.22 5.97 -0.75
N GLY A 51 2.21 4.86 -0.01
CA GLY A 51 1.83 3.57 -0.56
C GLY A 51 1.07 2.67 0.41
N CYS A 52 0.00 2.03 -0.09
CA CYS A 52 -0.74 0.98 0.62
C CYS A 52 -0.96 -0.22 -0.32
N PRO A 53 0.06 -1.08 -0.54
CA PRO A 53 -0.01 -2.15 -1.51
C PRO A 53 -1.09 -3.19 -1.13
N PRO A 54 -1.95 -3.63 -2.06
CA PRO A 54 -3.11 -4.46 -1.72
C PRO A 54 -2.80 -5.96 -1.54
N THR A 55 -1.61 -6.43 -1.96
CA THR A 55 -1.27 -7.87 -1.94
C THR A 55 0.16 -8.09 -1.46
N ASP A 56 0.41 -9.23 -0.81
CA ASP A 56 1.75 -9.63 -0.34
C ASP A 56 2.87 -9.52 -1.40
N PRO A 57 2.68 -10.00 -2.66
CA PRO A 57 3.70 -9.80 -3.70
C PRO A 57 3.99 -8.33 -4.05
N GLN A 58 2.99 -7.45 -3.94
CA GLN A 58 3.19 -6.02 -4.22
C GLN A 58 3.91 -5.34 -3.05
N ILE A 59 3.71 -5.80 -1.81
CA ILE A 59 4.49 -5.34 -0.66
C ILE A 59 5.96 -5.71 -0.87
N LEU A 60 6.25 -6.98 -1.21
CA LEU A 60 7.62 -7.41 -1.49
C LEU A 60 8.28 -6.57 -2.58
N LEU A 61 7.61 -6.37 -3.71
CA LEU A 61 8.16 -5.59 -4.82
C LEU A 61 8.34 -4.10 -4.44
N ALA A 62 7.41 -3.52 -3.68
CA ALA A 62 7.55 -2.15 -3.18
C ALA A 62 8.77 -2.02 -2.25
N VAL A 63 8.96 -2.98 -1.34
CA VAL A 63 10.12 -3.01 -0.43
C VAL A 63 11.44 -3.11 -1.22
N VAL A 64 11.50 -3.99 -2.22
CA VAL A 64 12.68 -4.10 -3.10
C VAL A 64 12.96 -2.79 -3.81
N GLN A 65 11.93 -2.17 -4.40
CA GLN A 65 12.09 -0.93 -5.14
C GLN A 65 12.52 0.25 -4.26
N VAL A 66 11.96 0.37 -3.05
CA VAL A 66 12.41 1.35 -2.05
C VAL A 66 13.91 1.19 -1.77
N CYS A 67 14.36 -0.06 -1.62
CA CYS A 67 15.77 -0.38 -1.36
C CYS A 67 16.67 0.03 -2.53
N GLU A 68 16.31 -0.41 -3.74
CA GLU A 68 17.13 -0.22 -4.95
C GLU A 68 17.22 1.26 -5.36
N GLU A 69 16.11 1.99 -5.29
CA GLU A 69 16.04 3.40 -5.68
C GLU A 69 16.42 4.37 -4.55
N ARG A 70 16.54 3.87 -3.32
CA ARG A 70 16.63 4.68 -2.09
C ARG A 70 15.48 5.71 -2.03
N ALA A 71 14.27 5.24 -2.36
CA ALA A 71 13.08 6.09 -2.41
C ALA A 71 12.60 6.44 -0.99
N SER A 72 11.99 7.61 -0.84
CA SER A 72 11.33 8.01 0.40
C SER A 72 9.84 7.65 0.30
N VAL A 73 9.41 6.68 1.11
CA VAL A 73 8.05 6.14 1.03
C VAL A 73 7.45 5.95 2.42
N THR A 74 6.29 6.55 2.64
CA THR A 74 5.39 6.20 3.75
C THR A 74 4.56 4.98 3.34
N LEU A 75 5.03 3.80 3.72
CA LEU A 75 4.42 2.52 3.34
C LEU A 75 3.53 1.96 4.45
N ILE A 76 2.25 1.76 4.17
CA ILE A 76 1.29 1.11 5.07
C ILE A 76 1.16 -0.36 4.68
N VAL A 77 1.50 -1.24 5.61
CA VAL A 77 1.47 -2.70 5.42
C VAL A 77 0.82 -3.39 6.61
N PRO A 78 0.24 -4.59 6.43
CA PRO A 78 -0.20 -5.41 7.56
C PRO A 78 0.99 -5.87 8.43
N TYR A 79 0.75 -6.03 9.73
CA TYR A 79 1.75 -6.56 10.66
C TYR A 79 1.93 -8.08 10.47
N TRP A 80 2.84 -8.50 9.59
CA TRP A 80 3.12 -9.91 9.30
C TRP A 80 4.62 -10.27 9.39
N PRO A 81 5.16 -10.46 10.62
CA PRO A 81 6.58 -10.73 10.82
C PRO A 81 7.15 -11.98 10.15
N ALA A 82 6.29 -12.94 9.78
CA ALA A 82 6.68 -14.18 9.13
C ALA A 82 6.88 -14.06 7.61
N GLN A 83 6.59 -12.90 7.01
CA GLN A 83 6.70 -12.73 5.55
C GLN A 83 8.13 -12.41 5.11
N PRO A 84 8.54 -12.83 3.89
CA PRO A 84 9.91 -12.62 3.40
C PRO A 84 10.35 -11.16 3.33
N TRP A 85 9.41 -10.24 3.05
CA TRP A 85 9.69 -8.80 2.95
C TRP A 85 9.83 -8.11 4.31
N TRP A 86 9.42 -8.76 5.41
CA TRP A 86 9.35 -8.11 6.72
C TRP A 86 10.72 -7.69 7.24
N GLN A 87 11.71 -8.59 7.18
CA GLN A 87 13.05 -8.30 7.71
C GLN A 87 13.71 -7.13 6.96
N GLN A 88 13.66 -7.16 5.63
CA GLN A 88 14.20 -6.09 4.80
C GLN A 88 13.48 -4.75 5.05
N LEU A 89 12.15 -4.77 5.19
CA LEU A 89 11.39 -3.56 5.55
C LEU A 89 11.87 -2.99 6.89
N MET A 90 12.02 -3.82 7.93
CA MET A 90 12.47 -3.36 9.25
C MET A 90 13.90 -2.81 9.25
N GLU A 91 14.78 -3.35 8.41
CA GLU A 91 16.16 -2.85 8.26
C GLU A 91 16.20 -1.46 7.60
N MET A 92 15.25 -1.16 6.71
CA MET A 92 15.18 0.11 6.01
C MET A 92 14.29 1.16 6.70
N ALA A 93 13.41 0.73 7.61
CA ALA A 93 12.46 1.60 8.26
C ALA A 93 13.17 2.66 9.11
N VAL A 94 12.91 3.93 8.80
CA VAL A 94 13.43 5.08 9.58
C VAL A 94 12.53 5.38 10.78
N ASP A 95 11.22 5.16 10.63
CA ASP A 95 10.22 5.31 11.68
C ASP A 95 9.14 4.23 11.53
N LEU A 96 8.53 3.82 12.64
CA LEU A 96 7.55 2.73 12.70
C LEU A 96 6.40 3.10 13.64
N VAL A 97 5.19 3.12 13.08
CA VAL A 97 3.95 3.35 13.84
C VAL A 97 3.08 2.11 13.75
N PHE A 98 2.77 1.51 14.90
CA PHE A 98 1.82 0.41 14.99
C PHE A 98 0.43 0.96 15.28
N PHE A 99 -0.50 0.75 14.34
CA PHE A 99 -1.90 1.02 14.58
C PHE A 99 -2.52 -0.10 15.42
N PRO A 100 -3.36 0.21 16.42
CA PRO A 100 -4.05 -0.81 17.20
C PRO A 100 -4.89 -1.67 16.27
N SER A 101 -5.02 -2.96 16.56
CA SER A 101 -5.88 -3.89 15.81
C SER A 101 -7.34 -3.43 15.92
N SER A 102 -7.76 -2.57 15.01
CA SER A 102 -9.14 -2.16 14.84
C SER A 102 -9.68 -2.84 13.59
N THR A 103 -10.86 -3.44 13.71
CA THR A 103 -11.60 -3.99 12.57
C THR A 103 -11.78 -2.98 11.44
N ALA A 104 -11.66 -1.67 11.70
CA ALA A 104 -11.84 -0.58 10.74
C ALA A 104 -10.65 -0.25 9.83
N LEU A 105 -9.45 -0.81 10.06
CA LEU A 105 -8.24 -0.39 9.32
C LEU A 105 -8.19 -0.85 7.85
N PHE A 106 -8.95 -1.89 7.50
CA PHE A 106 -9.02 -2.43 6.13
C PHE A 106 -10.46 -2.70 5.65
N MET A 107 -11.48 -2.10 6.27
CA MET A 107 -12.87 -2.30 5.80
C MET A 107 -13.10 -1.56 4.47
N SER A 108 -13.12 -2.32 3.39
CA SER A 108 -13.87 -1.94 2.20
C SER A 108 -15.36 -1.84 2.56
N VAL A 109 -16.01 -0.75 2.11
CA VAL A 109 -17.45 -0.48 1.93
C VAL A 109 -18.44 -1.31 2.76
N GLN A 110 -19.29 -0.61 3.53
CA GLN A 110 -20.33 -1.18 4.38
C GLN A 110 -21.20 -2.25 3.70
N PRO A 111 -21.55 -3.35 4.41
CA PRO A 111 -22.41 -4.40 3.88
C PRO A 111 -23.86 -3.89 3.77
N GLY A 112 -24.32 -3.70 2.54
CA GLY A 112 -25.69 -3.28 2.23
C GLY A 112 -25.99 -3.16 0.74
N LEU A 113 -24.98 -2.95 -0.10
CA LEU A 113 -25.15 -2.98 -1.56
C LEU A 113 -24.74 -4.34 -2.10
N ARG A 114 -25.72 -5.15 -2.53
CA ARG A 114 -25.49 -6.35 -3.33
C ARG A 114 -24.77 -5.97 -4.62
N ALA A 115 -23.47 -6.11 -4.63
CA ALA A 115 -22.69 -6.29 -5.84
C ALA A 115 -21.85 -7.55 -5.63
N GLU A 116 -22.07 -8.51 -6.53
CA GLU A 116 -21.32 -9.75 -6.61
C GLU A 116 -19.84 -9.45 -6.81
N PHE A 117 -19.08 -9.38 -5.72
CA PHE A 117 -17.63 -9.31 -5.77
C PHE A 117 -17.05 -10.62 -5.24
N ASN A 118 -16.80 -11.53 -6.19
CA ASN A 118 -15.79 -12.57 -6.01
C ASN A 118 -14.43 -11.89 -5.79
N LEU A 119 -14.08 -11.63 -4.54
CA LEU A 119 -12.74 -11.17 -4.14
C LEU A 119 -11.90 -12.41 -3.76
N PRO A 120 -10.89 -12.82 -4.56
CA PRO A 120 -10.11 -14.03 -4.30
C PRO A 120 -9.02 -13.87 -3.22
N TRP A 121 -9.01 -12.77 -2.45
CA TRP A 121 -7.87 -12.41 -1.59
C TRP A 121 -8.05 -12.69 -0.09
N CYS A 122 -9.08 -13.44 0.29
CA CYS A 122 -9.13 -14.05 1.61
C CYS A 122 -8.73 -15.53 1.47
N PRO A 123 -7.51 -15.95 1.86
CA PRO A 123 -7.25 -17.37 2.01
C PRO A 123 -8.17 -17.88 3.12
N ALA A 124 -9.16 -18.70 2.75
CA ALA A 124 -10.14 -19.29 3.65
C ALA A 124 -9.53 -20.25 4.71
N ASN A 125 -8.21 -20.29 4.88
CA ASN A 125 -7.51 -21.27 5.69
C ASN A 125 -6.35 -20.64 6.47
N TYR A 126 -6.66 -19.79 7.45
CA TYR A 126 -5.82 -19.66 8.65
C TYR A 126 -6.61 -20.22 9.83
N ARG A 127 -6.66 -21.55 9.92
CA ARG A 127 -7.09 -22.21 11.15
C ARG A 127 -5.95 -22.09 12.14
N GLN A 128 -6.28 -21.56 13.32
CA GLN A 128 -5.43 -21.64 14.50
C GLN A 128 -5.06 -23.12 14.75
N GLY A 129 -3.77 -23.34 14.95
CA GLY A 129 -3.17 -24.60 15.40
C GLY A 129 -1.82 -24.27 16.02
#